data_AF-A0AAU2ABE9-F1
#
_entry.id   AF-A0AAU2ABE9-F1
#
_cell.length_a   1.000
_cell.length_b   1.000
_cell.length_c   1.000
_cell.angle_alpha   90.00
_cell.angle_beta   90.00
_cell.angle_gamma   90.00
#
_symmetry.space_group_name_H-M   'P 1'
#
loop_
_entity.id
_entity.type
_entity.pdbx_description
1 polymer ?
#
loop_
_entity_poly.entity_id
_entity_poly.type
_entity_poly.pdbx_seq_one_letter_code
_entity_poly.pdbx_strand_id
1 'polypeptide(L)'
;MSVTDRSTSRDTALEEAFGASVGELYAQAAHSESGAALHRALELRSFLALAEEQVVRVRDRVRTSMSAGRDLGELSAEDLRMDAQWLEAALAGRNGYVAALDDLLRTMPAPGQRPTRPVQFAQPKITVIAPPVPGAGAVRTRRS
;
A
#
# COMPACT_ATOMS: atom_id res chain seq x y z
N MET A 1 -17.55 12.71 1.81
CA MET A 1 -16.71 12.43 0.62
C MET A 1 -15.72 11.35 0.97
N SER A 2 -15.71 10.26 0.20
CA SER A 2 -14.75 9.18 0.38
C SER A 2 -13.42 9.53 -0.29
N VAL A 3 -12.34 8.86 0.09
CA VAL A 3 -11.02 9.00 -0.58
C VAL A 3 -11.05 8.49 -2.01
N THR A 4 -11.98 7.57 -2.31
CA THR A 4 -12.24 7.03 -3.66
C THR A 4 -12.70 8.10 -4.65
N ASP A 5 -13.37 9.16 -4.16
CA ASP A 5 -13.98 10.19 -5.01
C ASP A 5 -13.05 11.38 -5.25
N ARG A 6 -11.87 11.39 -4.61
CA ARG A 6 -10.89 12.46 -4.74
C ARG A 6 -9.94 12.17 -5.89
N SER A 7 -9.67 13.16 -6.73
CA SER A 7 -8.60 13.11 -7.71
C SER A 7 -7.23 13.31 -7.06
N THR A 8 -6.21 12.59 -7.52
CA THR A 8 -4.82 12.79 -7.09
C THR A 8 -3.91 13.13 -8.26
N SER A 9 -2.75 13.74 -7.97
CA SER A 9 -1.75 14.04 -9.00
C SER A 9 -1.15 12.80 -9.70
N ARG A 10 -1.44 11.58 -9.22
CA ARG A 10 -0.91 10.32 -9.76
C ARG A 10 -1.97 9.39 -10.32
N ASP A 11 -3.21 9.85 -10.44
CA ASP A 11 -4.30 9.04 -11.00
C ASP A 11 -3.99 8.59 -12.43
N THR A 12 -3.57 9.49 -13.32
CA THR A 12 -3.23 9.14 -14.70
C THR A 12 -2.13 8.08 -14.78
N ALA A 13 -1.07 8.20 -13.97
CA ALA A 13 0.02 7.23 -13.97
C ALA A 13 -0.43 5.84 -13.48
N LEU A 14 -1.34 5.81 -12.49
CA LEU A 14 -1.99 4.58 -12.02
C LEU A 14 -2.84 3.95 -13.13
N GLU A 15 -3.66 4.74 -13.79
CA GLU A 15 -4.55 4.27 -14.86
C GLU A 15 -3.76 3.71 -16.05
N GLU A 16 -2.67 4.37 -16.43
CA GLU A 16 -1.75 3.87 -17.47
C GLU A 16 -1.07 2.56 -17.08
N ALA A 17 -0.60 2.43 -15.84
CA ALA A 17 0.13 1.25 -15.38
C ALA A 17 -0.76 -0.01 -15.26
N PHE A 18 -2.01 0.17 -14.85
CA PHE A 18 -2.95 -0.94 -14.66
C PHE A 18 -3.93 -1.12 -15.83
N GLY A 19 -4.02 -0.14 -16.74
CA GLY A 19 -4.86 -0.20 -17.94
C GLY A 19 -6.37 -0.07 -17.67
N ALA A 20 -6.77 0.55 -16.56
CA ALA A 20 -8.16 0.76 -16.18
C ALA A 20 -8.30 2.06 -15.38
N SER A 21 -9.48 2.67 -15.38
CA SER A 21 -9.75 3.89 -14.60
C SER A 21 -9.63 3.64 -13.10
N VAL A 22 -9.33 4.68 -12.31
CA VAL A 22 -9.23 4.56 -10.85
C VAL A 22 -10.48 3.93 -10.23
N GLY A 23 -11.68 4.29 -10.71
CA GLY A 23 -12.93 3.71 -10.22
C GLY A 23 -13.03 2.20 -10.48
N GLU A 24 -12.63 1.75 -11.67
CA GLU A 24 -12.56 0.33 -12.03
C GLU A 24 -11.50 -0.40 -11.21
N LEU A 25 -10.35 0.24 -10.92
CA LEU A 25 -9.31 -0.33 -10.07
C LEU A 25 -9.79 -0.58 -8.64
N TYR A 26 -10.51 0.37 -8.02
CA TYR A 26 -11.13 0.14 -6.71
C TYR A 26 -12.21 -0.94 -6.75
N ALA A 27 -13.02 -0.97 -7.81
CA ALA A 27 -13.99 -2.03 -8.00
C ALA A 27 -13.31 -3.39 -8.12
N GLN A 28 -12.22 -3.49 -8.89
CA GLN A 28 -11.43 -4.72 -9.02
C GLN A 28 -10.84 -5.14 -7.67
N ALA A 29 -10.25 -4.22 -6.91
CA ALA A 29 -9.67 -4.50 -5.59
C ALA A 29 -10.70 -4.95 -4.54
N ALA A 30 -11.97 -4.56 -4.69
CA ALA A 30 -13.05 -5.08 -3.84
C ALA A 30 -13.32 -6.59 -4.07
N HIS A 31 -12.84 -7.16 -5.18
CA HIS A 31 -12.90 -8.59 -5.46
C HIS A 31 -11.57 -9.25 -5.05
N SER A 32 -11.65 -10.37 -4.31
CA SER A 32 -10.50 -11.08 -3.73
C SER A 32 -9.47 -11.62 -4.74
N GLU A 33 -9.74 -11.52 -6.04
CA GLU A 33 -8.84 -11.96 -7.11
C GLU A 33 -7.84 -10.90 -7.56
N SER A 34 -7.87 -9.71 -6.96
CA SER A 34 -6.94 -8.63 -7.27
C SER A 34 -5.52 -8.88 -6.76
N GLY A 35 -4.53 -8.56 -7.59
CA GLY A 35 -3.12 -8.71 -7.25
C GLY A 35 -2.67 -7.82 -6.08
N ALA A 36 -1.65 -8.26 -5.33
CA ALA A 36 -1.10 -7.53 -4.20
C ALA A 36 -0.55 -6.13 -4.59
N ALA A 37 -0.03 -5.99 -5.81
CA ALA A 37 0.45 -4.72 -6.33
C ALA A 37 -0.68 -3.69 -6.49
N LEU A 38 -1.86 -4.12 -6.95
CA LEU A 38 -3.03 -3.25 -7.09
C LEU A 38 -3.49 -2.73 -5.73
N HIS A 39 -3.61 -3.62 -4.74
CA HIS A 39 -3.97 -3.24 -3.37
C HIS A 39 -2.99 -2.22 -2.80
N ARG A 40 -1.68 -2.47 -2.96
CA ARG A 40 -0.66 -1.55 -2.44
C ARG A 40 -0.68 -0.21 -3.15
N ALA A 41 -0.93 -0.19 -4.46
CA ALA A 41 -1.02 1.05 -5.23
C ALA A 41 -2.23 1.90 -4.79
N LEU A 42 -3.39 1.27 -4.58
CA LEU A 42 -4.60 1.96 -4.10
C LEU A 42 -4.49 2.44 -2.66
N GLU A 43 -3.76 1.72 -1.80
CA GLU A 43 -3.43 2.17 -0.45
C GLU A 43 -2.57 3.44 -0.48
N LEU A 44 -1.47 3.43 -1.24
CA LEU A 44 -0.58 4.59 -1.42
C LEU A 44 -1.33 5.78 -2.03
N ARG A 45 -2.17 5.54 -3.04
CA ARG A 45 -3.05 6.55 -3.63
C ARG A 45 -3.96 7.18 -2.58
N SER A 46 -4.55 6.36 -1.71
CA SER A 46 -5.48 6.84 -0.68
C SER A 46 -4.78 7.75 0.33
N PHE A 47 -3.56 7.41 0.73
CA PHE A 47 -2.76 8.30 1.58
C PHE A 47 -2.30 9.57 0.87
N LEU A 48 -1.94 9.47 -0.42
CA LEU A 48 -1.60 10.63 -1.24
C LEU A 48 -2.78 11.62 -1.32
N ALA A 49 -3.99 11.14 -1.57
CA ALA A 49 -5.19 11.97 -1.64
C ALA A 49 -5.40 12.78 -0.34
N LEU A 50 -5.18 12.15 0.82
CA LEU A 50 -5.29 12.83 2.12
C LEU A 50 -4.19 13.88 2.30
N ALA A 51 -2.95 13.57 1.91
CA ALA A 51 -1.84 14.52 2.01
C ALA A 51 -2.06 15.74 1.11
N GLU A 52 -2.52 15.55 -0.13
CA GLU A 52 -2.81 16.63 -1.07
C GLU A 52 -3.97 17.51 -0.58
N GLU A 53 -5.01 16.91 0.00
CA GLU A 53 -6.09 17.66 0.64
C GLU A 53 -5.58 18.50 1.82
N GLN A 54 -4.70 17.96 2.66
CA GLN A 54 -4.14 18.75 3.76
C GLN A 54 -3.32 19.94 3.26
N VAL A 55 -2.54 19.79 2.18
CA VAL A 55 -1.81 20.91 1.57
C VAL A 55 -2.77 22.02 1.15
N VAL A 56 -3.86 21.68 0.44
CA VAL A 56 -4.86 22.67 0.01
C VAL A 56 -5.53 23.32 1.22
N ARG A 57 -5.95 22.53 2.21
CA ARG A 57 -6.64 23.02 3.41
C ARG A 57 -5.79 23.99 4.22
N VAL A 58 -4.52 23.66 4.45
CA VAL A 58 -3.61 24.52 5.22
C VAL A 58 -3.31 25.80 4.45
N ARG A 59 -3.04 25.70 3.14
CA ARG A 59 -2.83 26.87 2.28
C ARG A 59 -4.03 27.82 2.30
N ASP A 60 -5.24 27.27 2.20
CA ASP A 60 -6.45 28.09 2.15
C ASP A 60 -6.73 28.74 3.52
N ARG A 61 -6.39 28.06 4.63
CA ARG A 61 -6.42 28.65 5.98
C ARG A 61 -5.45 29.82 6.10
N VAL A 62 -4.18 29.64 5.70
CA VAL A 62 -3.16 30.70 5.69
C VAL A 62 -3.62 31.89 4.83
N ARG A 63 -4.14 31.62 3.62
CA ARG A 63 -4.67 32.68 2.74
C ARG A 63 -5.80 33.46 3.38
N THR A 64 -6.71 32.78 4.08
CA THR A 64 -7.83 33.42 4.78
C THR A 64 -7.33 34.30 5.93
N SER A 65 -6.36 33.81 6.71
CA SER A 65 -5.69 34.58 7.77
C SER A 65 -5.00 35.83 7.22
N MET A 66 -4.30 35.71 6.08
CA MET A 66 -3.56 36.80 5.44
C MET A 66 -4.39 37.67 4.47
N SER A 67 -5.73 37.59 4.51
CA SER A 67 -6.57 38.35 3.58
C SER A 67 -6.49 39.86 3.84
N ALA A 68 -6.46 40.65 2.77
CA ALA A 68 -6.17 42.10 2.82
C ALA A 68 -7.17 42.95 3.65
N GLY A 69 -8.29 42.38 4.08
CA GLY A 69 -9.30 43.03 4.93
C GLY A 69 -9.24 42.65 6.41
N ARG A 70 -8.31 41.77 6.83
CA ARG A 70 -8.16 41.38 8.23
C ARG A 70 -7.22 42.32 8.99
N ASP A 71 -7.55 42.52 10.26
CA ASP A 71 -6.65 43.19 11.20
C ASP A 71 -5.41 42.31 11.44
N LEU A 72 -4.24 42.88 11.20
CA LEU A 72 -2.96 42.21 11.46
C LEU A 72 -2.70 42.05 12.96
N GLY A 73 -3.34 42.86 13.81
CA GLY A 73 -3.28 42.72 15.28
C GLY A 73 -3.97 41.45 15.80
N GLU A 74 -4.88 40.87 15.02
CA GLU A 74 -5.57 39.61 15.35
C GLU A 74 -4.82 38.37 14.84
N LEU A 75 -3.73 38.53 14.08
CA LEU A 75 -2.91 37.42 13.61
C LEU A 75 -2.06 36.84 14.75
N SER A 76 -2.40 35.62 15.17
CA SER A 76 -1.59 34.84 16.09
C SER A 76 -0.32 34.32 15.38
N ALA A 77 0.84 34.75 15.86
CA ALA A 77 2.13 34.21 15.41
C ALA A 77 2.29 32.71 15.70
N GLU A 78 1.63 32.21 16.76
CA GLU A 78 1.61 30.78 17.09
C GLU A 78 0.82 29.99 16.04
N ASP A 79 -0.36 30.48 15.68
CA ASP A 79 -1.23 29.82 14.70
C ASP A 79 -0.55 29.74 13.33
N LEU A 80 0.13 30.82 12.92
CA LEU A 80 0.92 30.84 11.69
C LEU A 80 2.10 29.85 11.73
N ARG A 81 2.76 29.70 12.89
CA ARG A 81 3.84 28.72 13.04
C ARG A 81 3.31 27.29 12.96
N MET A 82 2.19 27.03 13.63
CA MET A 82 1.50 25.75 13.57
C MET A 82 1.06 25.42 12.14
N ASP A 83 0.52 26.40 11.41
CA ASP A 83 0.14 26.26 10.01
C ASP A 83 1.35 25.95 9.11
N ALA A 84 2.49 26.59 9.35
CA ALA A 84 3.72 26.29 8.62
C ALA A 84 4.19 24.84 8.85
N GLN A 85 4.16 24.37 10.10
CA GLN A 85 4.54 22.98 10.43
C GLN A 85 3.58 21.96 9.80
N TRP A 86 2.27 22.24 9.82
CA TRP A 86 1.29 21.38 9.15
C TRP A 86 1.47 21.34 7.64
N LEU A 87 1.79 22.49 7.02
CA LEU A 87 2.06 22.54 5.59
C LEU A 87 3.32 21.75 5.24
N GLU A 88 4.39 21.88 6.01
CA GLU A 88 5.62 21.13 5.85
C GLU A 88 5.37 19.62 5.95
N ALA A 89 4.67 19.18 6.99
CA ALA A 89 4.34 17.76 7.19
C ALA A 89 3.47 17.21 6.05
N ALA A 90 2.47 17.99 5.57
CA ALA A 90 1.62 17.59 4.47
C ALA A 90 2.41 17.48 3.15
N LEU A 91 3.32 18.41 2.88
CA LEU A 91 4.21 18.37 1.71
C LEU A 91 5.18 17.19 1.77
N ALA A 92 5.77 16.92 2.93
CA ALA A 92 6.65 15.78 3.14
C ALA A 92 5.90 14.46 2.91
N GLY A 93 4.69 14.32 3.47
CA GLY A 93 3.82 13.16 3.24
C GLY A 93 3.47 13.00 1.77
N ARG A 94 3.02 14.07 1.10
CA ARG A 94 2.71 14.07 -0.33
C ARG A 94 3.90 13.58 -1.15
N ASN A 95 5.07 14.16 -0.95
CA ASN A 95 6.28 13.80 -1.70
C ASN A 95 6.70 12.36 -1.43
N GLY A 96 6.58 11.88 -0.19
CA GLY A 96 6.85 10.50 0.18
C GLY A 96 5.91 9.50 -0.50
N TYR A 97 4.61 9.76 -0.51
CA TYR A 97 3.64 8.88 -1.18
C TYR A 97 3.78 8.90 -2.71
N VAL A 98 4.08 10.06 -3.28
CA VAL A 98 4.40 10.18 -4.72
C VAL A 98 5.61 9.31 -5.06
N ALA A 99 6.71 9.43 -4.30
CA ALA A 99 7.92 8.65 -4.55
C ALA A 99 7.68 7.14 -4.39
N ALA A 100 6.98 6.73 -3.33
CA ALA A 100 6.66 5.33 -3.09
C ALA A 100 5.76 4.73 -4.18
N LEU A 101 4.80 5.51 -4.69
CA LEU A 101 3.94 5.08 -5.79
C LEU A 101 4.73 4.96 -7.09
N ASP A 102 5.58 5.95 -7.40
CA ASP A 102 6.44 5.91 -8.59
C ASP A 102 7.40 4.71 -8.59
N ASP A 103 7.99 4.41 -7.43
CA ASP A 103 8.85 3.24 -7.26
C ASP A 103 8.09 1.91 -7.41
N LEU A 104 6.87 1.84 -6.87
CA LEU A 104 6.02 0.67 -7.04
C LEU A 104 5.70 0.45 -8.52
N LEU A 105 5.22 1.48 -9.22
CA LEU A 105 4.84 1.37 -10.63
C LEU A 105 6.04 1.02 -11.52
N ARG A 106 7.21 1.60 -11.24
CA ARG A 106 8.47 1.30 -11.96
C ARG A 106 8.94 -0.14 -11.78
N THR A 107 8.63 -0.78 -10.66
CA THR A 107 9.11 -2.15 -10.34
C THR A 107 8.11 -3.24 -10.75
N MET A 108 6.89 -2.87 -11.14
CA MET A 108 5.90 -3.81 -11.63
C MET A 108 6.29 -4.37 -13.02
N PRO A 109 6.04 -5.67 -13.28
CA PRO A 109 6.19 -6.23 -14.62
C PRO A 109 5.18 -5.58 -15.57
N ALA A 110 5.60 -5.35 -16.82
CA ALA A 110 4.74 -4.73 -17.82
C ALA A 110 3.42 -5.52 -17.98
N PRO A 111 2.27 -4.84 -18.11
CA PRO A 111 0.99 -5.52 -18.33
C PRO A 111 1.09 -6.43 -19.58
N GLY A 112 0.95 -7.74 -19.36
CA GLY A 112 1.10 -8.78 -20.40
C GLY A 112 2.32 -9.70 -20.23
N GLN A 113 3.32 -9.33 -19.43
CA GLN A 113 4.38 -10.23 -18.99
C GLN A 113 3.95 -11.00 -17.74
N ARG A 114 2.98 -11.91 -17.88
CA ARG A 114 2.82 -12.97 -16.87
C ARG A 114 4.09 -13.82 -16.90
N PRO A 115 4.78 -14.06 -15.77
CA PRO A 115 5.88 -15.02 -15.74
C PRO A 115 5.32 -16.38 -16.14
N THR A 116 5.65 -16.85 -17.34
CA THR A 116 5.23 -18.15 -17.88
C THR A 116 5.92 -19.33 -17.19
N ARG A 117 6.65 -19.09 -16.10
CA ARG A 117 7.44 -20.12 -15.44
C ARG A 117 6.73 -20.54 -14.15
N PRO A 118 6.15 -21.75 -14.10
CA PRO A 118 5.90 -22.40 -12.83
C PRO A 118 7.25 -22.50 -12.13
N VAL A 119 7.41 -21.77 -11.03
CA VAL A 119 8.54 -21.99 -10.13
C VAL A 119 8.29 -23.35 -9.50
N GLN A 120 8.85 -24.40 -10.10
CA GLN A 120 8.90 -25.71 -9.47
C GLN A 120 9.79 -25.59 -8.24
N PHE A 121 9.17 -25.43 -7.08
CA PHE A 121 9.84 -25.71 -5.83
C PHE A 121 10.14 -27.21 -5.83
N ALA A 122 11.43 -27.56 -5.94
CA ALA A 122 11.87 -28.93 -5.67
C ALA A 122 11.52 -29.22 -4.20
N GLN A 123 10.39 -29.90 -3.96
CA GLN A 123 10.02 -30.32 -2.61
C GLN A 123 11.10 -31.30 -2.12
N PRO A 124 11.82 -31.00 -1.02
CA PRO A 124 12.69 -31.97 -0.39
C PRO A 124 11.81 -33.08 0.19
N LYS A 125 11.79 -34.24 -0.47
CA LYS A 125 11.09 -35.42 0.03
C LYS A 125 11.88 -35.97 1.21
N ILE A 126 11.53 -35.54 2.42
CA ILE A 126 12.09 -36.10 3.66
C ILE A 126 11.49 -37.50 3.83
N THR A 127 12.26 -38.52 3.45
CA THR A 127 11.91 -39.91 3.72
C THR A 127 12.30 -40.23 5.16
N VAL A 128 11.32 -40.30 6.06
CA VAL A 128 11.52 -40.82 7.41
C VAL A 128 11.62 -42.35 7.32
N ILE A 129 12.82 -42.89 7.54
CA ILE A 129 13.01 -44.33 7.73
C ILE A 129 12.72 -44.62 9.20
N ALA A 130 11.65 -45.38 9.46
CA ALA A 130 11.35 -45.86 10.80
C ALA A 130 12.39 -46.91 11.24
N PRO A 131 12.90 -46.86 12.49
CA PRO A 131 13.83 -47.87 12.99
C PRO A 131 13.10 -49.22 13.17
N PRO A 132 13.80 -50.35 12.95
CA PRO A 132 13.21 -51.68 13.11
C PRO A 132 12.87 -51.95 14.59
N VAL A 133 11.66 -52.47 14.82
CA VAL A 133 11.17 -52.85 16.15
C VAL A 133 11.86 -54.15 16.59
N PRO A 134 12.46 -54.22 17.79
CA PRO A 134 13.05 -55.46 18.28
C PRO A 134 11.96 -56.50 18.58
N GLY A 135 12.16 -57.71 18.02
CA GLY A 135 11.22 -58.83 18.07
C GLY A 135 10.92 -59.29 19.50
N ALA A 136 9.63 -59.50 19.76
CA ALA A 136 9.12 -60.12 20.97
C ALA A 136 9.68 -61.55 21.10
N GLY A 137 10.49 -61.76 22.14
CA GLY A 137 11.01 -63.07 22.52
C GLY A 137 9.87 -64.02 22.89
N ALA A 138 9.78 -65.12 22.16
CA ALA A 138 8.86 -66.22 22.41
C ALA A 138 9.17 -66.90 23.75
N VAL A 139 8.17 -66.99 24.64
CA VAL A 139 8.20 -67.84 25.83
C VAL A 139 7.63 -69.22 25.48
N ARG A 140 8.41 -70.22 25.90
CA ARG A 140 8.38 -71.66 25.63
C ARG A 140 7.19 -72.37 26.29
N THR A 141 6.59 -73.32 25.58
CA THR A 141 6.01 -74.53 26.20
C THR A 141 6.30 -75.76 25.34
N ARG A 142 6.97 -76.77 25.90
CA ARG A 142 6.99 -78.13 25.35
C ARG A 142 6.83 -79.10 26.53
N ARG A 143 5.74 -79.88 26.49
CA ARG A 143 5.43 -81.00 27.38
C ARG A 143 6.30 -82.21 27.04
N SER A 144 6.72 -82.93 28.07
CA SER A 144 6.73 -84.40 28.17
C SER A 144 6.86 -84.77 29.63
#